data_AF-A0A832GZU6-F1
#
_entry.id   AF-A0A832GZU6-F1
#
_cell.length_a   1.000
_cell.length_b   1.000
_cell.length_c   1.000
_cell.angle_alpha   90.00
_cell.angle_beta   90.00
_cell.angle_gamma   90.00
#
_symmetry.space_group_name_H-M   'P 1'
#
loop_
_entity.id
_entity.type
_entity.pdbx_description
1 polymer ?
#
loop_
_entity_poly.entity_id
_entity_poly.type
_entity_poly.pdbx_seq_one_letter_code
_entity_poly.pdbx_strand_id
1 'polypeptide(L)' 'NTGEAIQSKLREVANAPGEEVSDVCQALKLLQEGKDINYQGASGNVDIDENGDVVGVYDVWRVEEDGKLKTVEQIKLQ' A
#
# COMPACT_ATOMS: atom_id res chain seq x y z
N ASN A 1 -4.46 -19.31 13.52
CA ASN A 1 -3.97 -18.49 12.39
C ASN A 1 -3.61 -19.41 11.24
N THR A 2 -4.52 -19.60 10.28
CA THR A 2 -4.20 -20.27 9.00
C THR A 2 -3.74 -19.21 7.99
N GLY A 3 -3.02 -19.61 6.95
CA GLY A 3 -2.63 -18.68 5.87
C GLY A 3 -3.85 -18.04 5.20
N GLU A 4 -4.88 -18.84 4.92
CA GLU A 4 -6.15 -18.39 4.32
C GLU A 4 -6.87 -17.34 5.18
N ALA A 5 -6.87 -17.52 6.50
CA ALA A 5 -7.47 -16.55 7.42
C ALA A 5 -6.72 -15.22 7.46
N ILE A 6 -5.41 -15.19 7.19
CA ILE A 6 -4.63 -13.95 7.08
C ILE A 6 -4.84 -13.31 5.71
N GLN A 7 -4.74 -14.11 4.64
CA GLN A 7 -4.90 -13.67 3.26
C GLN A 7 -6.24 -12.94 3.06
N SER A 8 -7.33 -13.51 3.57
CA SER A 8 -8.68 -12.93 3.46
C SER A 8 -8.81 -11.55 4.12
N LYS A 9 -7.91 -11.20 5.04
CA LYS A 9 -7.92 -9.90 5.75
C LYS A 9 -6.98 -8.86 5.16
N LEU A 10 -6.04 -9.23 4.29
CA LEU A 10 -5.06 -8.29 3.74
C LEU A 10 -5.73 -7.14 2.98
N ARG A 11 -6.67 -7.44 2.08
CA ARG A 11 -7.41 -6.39 1.34
C ARG A 11 -8.29 -5.54 2.23
N GLU A 12 -8.90 -6.12 3.27
CA GLU A 12 -9.79 -5.40 4.19
C GLU A 12 -9.06 -4.32 5.01
N VAL A 13 -7.75 -4.48 5.25
CA VAL A 13 -6.97 -3.52 6.05
C VAL A 13 -6.08 -2.60 5.21
N ALA A 14 -5.84 -2.94 3.94
CA ALA A 14 -4.89 -2.24 3.06
C ALA A 14 -5.55 -1.48 1.91
N ASN A 15 -6.79 -1.84 1.53
CA ASN A 15 -7.51 -1.17 0.46
C ASN A 15 -8.63 -0.27 1.03
N ALA A 16 -9.07 0.70 0.24
CA ALA A 16 -10.32 1.41 0.51
C ALA A 16 -11.54 0.46 0.42
N PRO A 17 -12.64 0.71 1.17
CA PRO A 17 -12.87 1.84 2.08
C PRO A 17 -12.33 1.60 3.50
N GLY A 18 -12.02 2.68 4.22
CA GLY A 18 -11.57 2.62 5.61
C GLY A 18 -10.92 3.93 6.05
N GLU A 19 -10.68 4.11 7.35
CA GLU A 19 -9.92 5.26 7.84
C GLU A 19 -8.44 5.14 7.40
N GLU A 20 -7.94 6.11 6.63
CA GLU A 20 -6.53 6.15 6.26
C GLU A 20 -5.65 6.39 7.48
N VAL A 21 -4.76 5.44 7.76
CA VAL A 21 -3.87 5.49 8.93
C VAL A 21 -2.48 4.97 8.56
N SER A 22 -1.43 5.66 9.02
CA SER A 22 -0.04 5.24 8.77
C SER A 22 0.71 4.83 10.04
N ASP A 23 0.11 5.08 11.21
CA ASP A 23 0.65 4.64 12.50
C ASP A 23 0.05 3.28 12.88
N VAL A 24 0.91 2.28 13.09
CA VAL A 24 0.48 0.91 13.43
C VAL A 24 -0.29 0.88 14.76
N CYS A 25 0.10 1.69 15.75
CA CYS A 25 -0.56 1.68 17.05
C CYS A 25 -1.99 2.24 16.95
N GLN A 26 -2.19 3.32 16.20
CA GLN A 26 -3.51 3.86 15.89
C GLN A 26 -4.36 2.85 15.09
N ALA A 27 -3.79 2.24 14.04
CA ALA A 27 -4.47 1.25 13.22
C ALA A 27 -4.99 0.07 14.05
N LEU A 28 -4.13 -0.50 14.90
CA LEU A 28 -4.49 -1.60 15.80
C LEU A 28 -5.59 -1.21 16.78
N LYS A 29 -5.58 0.03 17.29
CA LYS A 29 -6.63 0.53 18.18
C LYS A 29 -7.98 0.64 17.46
N LEU A 30 -8.01 1.18 16.25
CA LEU A 30 -9.24 1.30 15.45
C LEU A 30 -9.82 -0.08 15.11
N LEU A 31 -8.96 -1.05 14.76
CA LEU A 31 -9.37 -2.44 14.53
C LEU A 31 -9.98 -3.09 15.79
N GLN A 32 -9.41 -2.82 16.98
CA GLN A 32 -9.98 -3.28 18.25
C GLN A 32 -11.35 -2.64 18.56
N GLU A 33 -11.59 -1.42 18.10
CA GLU A 33 -12.89 -0.74 18.17
C GLU A 33 -13.88 -1.24 17.10
N GLY A 34 -13.47 -2.17 16.23
CA GLY A 34 -14.30 -2.73 15.16
C GLY A 34 -14.48 -1.80 13.95
N LYS A 35 -13.55 -0.86 13.74
CA LYS A 35 -13.55 0.04 12.58
C LYS A 35 -12.72 -0.53 11.44
N ASP A 36 -13.16 -0.26 10.22
CA ASP A 36 -12.40 -0.54 9.01
C ASP A 36 -11.29 0.50 8.82
N ILE A 37 -10.13 0.05 8.34
CA ILE A 37 -8.97 0.90 8.12
C ILE A 37 -8.45 0.72 6.70
N ASN A 38 -7.75 1.75 6.20
CA ASN A 38 -6.99 1.70 4.97
C ASN A 38 -5.53 2.06 5.30
N TYR A 39 -4.74 1.07 5.73
CA TYR A 39 -3.40 1.30 6.25
C TYR A 39 -2.42 1.78 5.16
N GLN A 40 -1.90 2.99 5.34
CA GLN A 40 -0.92 3.62 4.45
C GLN A 40 0.50 3.36 4.96
N GLY A 41 1.20 2.42 4.33
CA GLY A 41 2.56 2.06 4.71
C GLY A 41 3.60 3.13 4.39
N ALA A 42 4.84 2.90 4.83
CA ALA A 42 5.96 3.82 4.55
C ALA A 42 6.26 3.97 3.04
N SER A 43 5.93 2.94 2.24
CA SER A 43 6.03 2.95 0.79
C SER A 43 4.86 3.68 0.09
N GLY A 44 3.91 4.21 0.85
CA GLY A 44 2.63 4.72 0.35
C GLY A 44 1.51 3.67 0.39
N ASN A 45 0.45 3.94 -0.35
CA ASN A 45 -0.69 3.04 -0.52
C ASN A 45 -0.24 1.70 -1.13
N VAL A 46 -0.84 0.61 -0.66
CA VAL A 46 -0.67 -0.76 -1.16
C VAL A 46 -2.05 -1.35 -1.42
N ASP A 47 -2.72 -0.87 -2.47
CA ASP A 47 -3.96 -1.47 -2.94
C ASP A 47 -3.66 -2.82 -3.58
N ILE A 48 -4.27 -3.88 -3.06
CA ILE A 48 -4.06 -5.25 -3.54
C ILE A 48 -5.21 -5.64 -4.48
N ASP A 49 -4.88 -6.04 -5.71
CA ASP A 49 -5.85 -6.48 -6.72
C ASP A 49 -6.40 -7.89 -6.43
N GLU A 50 -7.28 -8.40 -7.29
CA GLU A 50 -7.90 -9.73 -7.16
C GLU A 50 -6.89 -10.90 -7.23
N ASN A 51 -5.75 -10.70 -7.87
CA ASN A 51 -4.67 -11.69 -8.02
C ASN A 51 -3.70 -11.67 -6.82
N GLY A 52 -3.73 -10.60 -6.02
CA GLY A 52 -2.82 -10.40 -4.88
C GLY A 52 -1.64 -9.49 -5.22
N ASP A 53 -1.66 -8.83 -6.38
CA ASP A 53 -0.64 -7.89 -6.81
C ASP A 53 -0.91 -6.50 -6.25
N VAL A 54 0.17 -5.78 -5.94
CA VAL A 54 0.08 -4.38 -5.51
C VAL A 54 -0.08 -3.50 -6.75
N VAL A 55 -1.19 -2.77 -6.81
CA VAL A 55 -1.43 -1.79 -7.87
C VAL A 55 -0.54 -0.58 -7.61
N GLY A 56 0.39 -0.34 -8.52
CA GLY A 56 1.44 0.64 -8.31
C GLY A 56 1.82 1.42 -9.56
N VAL A 57 2.64 2.44 -9.34
CA VAL A 57 3.21 3.26 -10.40
C VAL A 57 4.70 2.96 -10.49
N TYR A 58 5.20 2.77 -11.70
CA TYR A 58 6.61 2.54 -11.96
C TYR A 58 7.25 3.82 -12.46
N ASP A 59 8.36 4.19 -11.84
CA ASP A 59 9.18 5.29 -12.33
C ASP A 59 10.39 4.74 -13.10
N VAL A 60 10.65 5.29 -14.27
CA VAL A 60 11.92 5.12 -14.97
C VAL A 60 12.81 6.29 -14.57
N TRP A 61 13.95 5.99 -13.96
CA TRP A 61 14.93 7.01 -13.54
C TRP A 61 16.21 6.92 -14.38
N ARG A 62 16.87 8.07 -14.54
CA ARG A 62 18.22 8.21 -15.07
C ARG A 62 19.14 8.83 -14.02
N VAL A 63 20.38 8.33 -13.93
CA VAL A 63 21.46 9.00 -13.19
C VAL A 63 22.05 10.07 -14.11
N GLU A 64 21.98 11.33 -13.68
CA GLU A 64 22.54 12.48 -14.39
C GLU A 64 24.06 12.60 -14.11
N GLU A 65 24.75 13.46 -14.88
CA GLU A 65 26.22 13.64 -14.76
C GLU A 65 26.67 14.11 -13.36
N ASP A 66 25.79 14.81 -12.62
CA ASP A 66 26.02 15.24 -11.25
C ASP A 66 25.72 14.15 -10.19
N GLY A 67 25.40 12.94 -10.64
CA GLY A 67 25.08 11.79 -9.80
C GLY A 67 23.66 11.78 -9.24
N LYS A 68 22.81 12.76 -9.56
CA LYS A 68 21.42 12.78 -9.10
C LYS A 68 20.51 11.90 -9.96
N LEU A 69 19.44 11.40 -9.33
CA LEU A 69 18.36 10.72 -10.05
C LEU A 69 17.39 11.74 -10.64
N LYS A 70 17.02 11.54 -11.90
CA LYS A 70 15.95 12.26 -12.59
C LYS A 70 14.92 11.26 -13.10
N THR A 71 13.64 11.45 -12.73
CA THR A 71 12.53 10.70 -13.34
C THR A 71 12.36 11.12 -14.78
N VAL A 72 12.48 10.16 -15.69
CA VAL A 72 12.34 10.36 -17.12
C VAL A 72 10.96 9.95 -17.62
N GLU A 73 10.33 8.97 -16.98
CA GLU A 73 9.00 8.49 -17.34
C GLU A 73 8.32 7.90 -16.11
N GLN A 74 6.99 7.99 -16.08
CA GLN A 74 6.16 7.38 -15.04
C GLN A 74 5.08 6.53 -15.72
N ILE A 75 5.09 5.23 -15.44
CA ILE A 75 4.20 4.23 -16.04
C ILE A 75 3.18 3.83 -14.99
N LYS A 76 1.90 4.07 -15.27
CA LYS A 76 0.77 3.56 -14.48
C LYS A 76 0.26 2.30 -15.16
N LEU A 77 0.41 1.15 -14.52
CA LEU A 77 -0.27 -0.06 -14.97
C LEU A 77 -1.77 0.14 -14.68
N GLN A 78 -2.59 -0.05 -15.72
CA GLN A 78 -4.05 0.01 -15.62
C GLN A 78 -4.60 -1.26 -14.99
#